data_AF-A0A7R9U0L4-F1
#
_entry.id   AF-A0A7R9U0L4-F1
#
_cell.length_a   1.000
_cell.length_b   1.000
_cell.length_c   1.000
_cell.angle_alpha   90.00
_cell.angle_beta   90.00
_cell.angle_gamma   90.00
#
_symmetry.space_group_name_H-M   'P 1'
#
loop_
_entity.id
_entity.type
_entity.pdbx_description
1 polymer ?
#
loop_
_entity_poly.entity_id
_entity_poly.type
_entity_poly.pdbx_seq_one_letter_code
_entity_poly.pdbx_strand_id
1 'polypeptide(L)'
;RKRGVVYLRGVLEQLQSVARLDWDSSSGALGLLEMLGRVAPSLKSCLSRGALAKRLETGPSKLVMGVCSPLAMVASDVWLSPTPVPTDVDSLLTFLRSGVTAVTNVARVKLCNRGRHRRRLLHCLEDCEVMAQDAAVVDYPAIAKALEAQSSSWRETPWAGAMCRTYTTLLSTSLQLQHLLLGCELKLYHEAELSMFYWYCDYLLGMMGEGYTQLITSGFKALEAEKKDAAEKAEKGKGGGAGEGSKGGGADAKAASGSGSKAGKKDKKKQAKKDKAGGAGGAAGSKSTESKASQAMRRKLASLQSLAILSEARRWCFRGIVRLLAALEVGGHTREWDTKMNGGRERFEQRYVVLHRVTLPPPLQYESYLKSTDASSFDQTQLLTYAGECFQSTVMCLQHYRKHQHMTQGVVELDAECKALMRAAMTNKTTVEVLKKEGDANATDLKVCFEYLGGHYAIAKLSRTQGPASPIVGE
;
A
#
# COMPACT_ATOMS: atom_id res chain seq x y z
N ARG A 1 -28.59 9.11 34.36
CA ARG A 1 -28.94 10.10 33.31
C ARG A 1 -27.71 10.76 32.68
N LYS A 2 -26.84 11.47 33.41
CA LYS A 2 -25.64 12.16 32.85
C LYS A 2 -24.70 11.26 32.01
N ARG A 3 -24.36 10.05 32.48
CA ARG A 3 -23.52 9.08 31.73
C ARG A 3 -24.16 8.62 30.40
N GLY A 4 -25.48 8.44 30.37
CA GLY A 4 -26.21 8.03 29.16
C GLY A 4 -26.20 9.11 28.08
N VAL A 5 -26.35 10.38 28.47
CA VAL A 5 -26.28 11.53 27.55
C VAL A 5 -24.88 11.67 26.94
N VAL A 6 -23.81 11.48 27.75
CA VAL A 6 -22.43 11.51 27.25
C VAL A 6 -22.18 10.39 26.24
N TYR A 7 -22.65 9.18 26.53
CA TYR A 7 -22.55 8.06 25.59
C TYR A 7 -23.27 8.34 24.27
N LEU A 8 -24.53 8.79 24.33
CA LEU A 8 -25.32 9.09 23.12
C LEU A 8 -24.69 10.21 22.29
N ARG A 9 -24.14 11.25 22.93
CA ARG A 9 -23.38 12.29 22.24
C ARG A 9 -22.17 11.71 21.51
N GLY A 10 -21.38 10.86 22.17
CA GLY A 10 -20.23 10.21 21.53
C GLY A 10 -20.61 9.29 20.37
N VAL A 11 -21.75 8.60 20.45
CA VAL A 11 -22.29 7.82 19.32
C VAL A 11 -22.70 8.73 18.17
N LEU A 12 -23.38 9.85 18.45
CA LEU A 12 -23.81 10.80 17.43
C LEU A 12 -22.61 11.45 16.71
N GLU A 13 -21.58 11.85 17.45
CA GLU A 13 -20.34 12.39 16.89
C GLU A 13 -19.65 11.36 15.98
N GLN A 14 -19.60 10.09 16.38
CA GLN A 14 -19.06 9.02 15.53
C GLN A 14 -19.91 8.78 14.27
N LEU A 15 -21.24 8.84 14.38
CA LEU A 15 -22.13 8.70 13.21
C LEU A 15 -21.98 9.88 12.24
N GLN A 16 -21.83 11.10 12.76
CA GLN A 16 -21.55 12.28 11.93
C GLN A 16 -20.19 12.17 11.24
N SER A 17 -19.16 11.68 11.95
CA SER A 17 -17.85 11.40 11.35
C SER A 17 -17.95 10.35 10.24
N VAL A 18 -18.69 9.25 10.47
CA VAL A 18 -18.93 8.22 9.44
C VAL A 18 -19.73 8.78 8.26
N ALA A 19 -20.68 9.68 8.47
CA ALA A 19 -21.45 10.29 7.38
C ALA A 19 -20.61 11.23 6.51
N ARG A 20 -19.65 11.96 7.12
CA ARG A 20 -18.72 12.86 6.42
C ARG A 20 -17.47 12.16 5.87
N LEU A 21 -17.35 10.85 6.10
CA LEU A 21 -16.19 10.10 5.66
C LEU A 21 -16.23 9.94 4.14
N ASP A 22 -15.24 10.51 3.47
CA ASP A 22 -15.08 10.39 2.03
C ASP A 22 -13.87 9.53 1.68
N TRP A 23 -13.98 8.83 0.57
CA TRP A 23 -12.91 8.02 0.00
C TRP A 23 -12.70 8.44 -1.45
N ASP A 24 -11.46 8.73 -1.79
CA ASP A 24 -11.07 9.02 -3.16
C ASP A 24 -10.98 7.72 -3.94
N SER A 25 -11.91 7.51 -4.89
CA SER A 25 -11.96 6.30 -5.71
C SER A 25 -10.71 6.09 -6.56
N SER A 26 -9.90 7.12 -6.81
CA SER A 26 -8.62 6.97 -7.53
C SER A 26 -7.56 6.19 -6.72
N SER A 27 -7.72 6.14 -5.40
CA SER A 27 -6.86 5.34 -4.51
C SER A 27 -7.20 3.84 -4.51
N GLY A 28 -8.32 3.46 -5.15
CA GLY A 28 -8.73 2.08 -5.34
C GLY A 28 -9.04 1.28 -4.07
N ALA A 29 -9.19 -0.03 -4.24
CA ALA A 29 -9.49 -0.96 -3.16
C ALA A 29 -8.44 -0.90 -2.03
N LEU A 30 -7.15 -0.86 -2.35
CA LEU A 30 -6.09 -0.78 -1.35
C LEU A 30 -6.18 0.52 -0.55
N GLY A 31 -6.42 1.65 -1.20
CA GLY A 31 -6.66 2.94 -0.52
C GLY A 31 -7.90 2.92 0.37
N LEU A 32 -8.98 2.28 -0.07
CA LEU A 32 -10.17 2.07 0.75
C LEU A 32 -9.84 1.24 2.01
N LEU A 33 -9.15 0.11 1.83
CA LEU A 33 -8.77 -0.78 2.92
C LEU A 33 -7.80 -0.11 3.92
N GLU A 34 -6.92 0.75 3.42
CA GLU A 34 -6.04 1.57 4.24
C GLU A 34 -6.84 2.59 5.06
N MET A 35 -7.74 3.34 4.43
CA MET A 35 -8.66 4.27 5.11
C MET A 35 -9.46 3.55 6.20
N LEU A 36 -10.00 2.37 5.92
CA LEU A 36 -10.73 1.58 6.92
C LEU A 36 -9.83 1.11 8.07
N GLY A 37 -8.57 0.78 7.80
CA GLY A 37 -7.58 0.46 8.82
C GLY A 37 -7.37 1.58 9.84
N ARG A 38 -7.45 2.83 9.36
CA ARG A 38 -7.32 4.07 10.15
C ARG A 38 -8.59 4.42 10.92
N VAL A 39 -9.73 4.38 10.24
CA VAL A 39 -11.02 4.83 10.82
C VAL A 39 -11.63 3.78 11.75
N ALA A 40 -11.63 2.50 11.38
CA ALA A 40 -12.31 1.46 12.18
C ALA A 40 -11.85 1.35 13.65
N PRO A 41 -10.56 1.50 14.01
CA PRO A 41 -10.13 1.54 15.42
C PRO A 41 -10.76 2.66 16.25
N SER A 42 -10.97 3.85 15.66
CA SER A 42 -11.51 5.01 16.39
C SER A 42 -13.02 4.92 16.63
N LEU A 43 -13.72 4.09 15.83
CA LEU A 43 -15.14 3.78 16.00
C LEU A 43 -15.34 2.84 17.19
N LYS A 44 -15.81 3.40 18.31
CA LYS A 44 -16.07 2.66 19.56
C LYS A 44 -17.46 2.02 19.58
N SER A 45 -18.44 2.61 18.90
CA SER A 45 -19.82 2.10 18.89
C SER A 45 -20.05 1.04 17.81
N CYS A 46 -20.84 0.01 18.13
CA CYS A 46 -21.31 -0.96 17.14
C CYS A 46 -22.21 -0.30 16.08
N LEU A 47 -22.96 0.75 16.44
CA LEU A 47 -23.82 1.48 15.51
C LEU A 47 -23.02 2.23 14.46
N SER A 48 -21.94 2.89 14.84
CA SER A 48 -21.09 3.63 13.88
C SER A 48 -20.35 2.67 12.93
N ARG A 49 -19.89 1.52 13.44
CA ARG A 49 -19.34 0.43 12.60
C ARG A 49 -20.39 -0.14 11.64
N GLY A 50 -21.62 -0.35 12.12
CA GLY A 50 -22.73 -0.83 11.29
C GLY A 50 -23.14 0.16 10.19
N ALA A 51 -23.19 1.46 10.52
CA ALA A 51 -23.45 2.52 9.56
C ALA A 51 -22.38 2.59 8.46
N LEU A 52 -21.10 2.46 8.84
CA LEU A 52 -20.01 2.39 7.86
C LEU A 52 -20.09 1.11 7.01
N ALA A 53 -20.39 -0.04 7.61
CA ALA A 53 -20.60 -1.29 6.87
C ALA A 53 -21.72 -1.15 5.81
N LYS A 54 -22.79 -0.40 6.12
CA LYS A 54 -23.90 -0.15 5.19
C LYS A 54 -23.45 0.65 3.97
N ARG A 55 -22.54 1.61 4.13
CA ARG A 55 -21.96 2.40 3.03
C ARG A 55 -21.00 1.59 2.15
N LEU A 56 -20.48 0.48 2.67
CA LEU A 56 -19.59 -0.45 1.95
C LEU A 56 -20.33 -1.62 1.30
N GLU A 57 -21.67 -1.68 1.41
CA GLU A 57 -22.43 -2.74 0.75
C GLU A 57 -22.32 -2.65 -0.76
N THR A 58 -21.85 -3.73 -1.37
CA THR A 58 -21.78 -3.91 -2.81
C THR A 58 -23.08 -4.53 -3.35
N GLY A 59 -23.41 -4.21 -4.60
CA GLY A 59 -24.58 -4.72 -5.33
C GLY A 59 -24.61 -4.19 -6.76
N PRO A 60 -25.45 -4.73 -7.67
CA PRO A 60 -25.42 -4.40 -9.10
C PRO A 60 -25.59 -2.90 -9.39
N SER A 61 -26.39 -2.20 -8.57
CA SER A 61 -26.68 -0.76 -8.68
C SER A 61 -26.10 0.06 -7.52
N LYS A 62 -25.35 -0.56 -6.61
CA LYS A 62 -24.80 0.13 -5.43
C LYS A 62 -23.38 0.60 -5.70
N LEU A 63 -23.16 1.89 -5.52
CA LEU A 63 -21.83 2.48 -5.53
C LEU A 63 -21.15 2.31 -4.18
N VAL A 64 -19.90 1.88 -4.18
CA VAL A 64 -19.09 1.78 -2.96
C VAL A 64 -18.88 3.18 -2.41
N MET A 65 -19.28 3.40 -1.16
CA MET A 65 -19.25 4.71 -0.49
C MET A 65 -19.99 5.83 -1.24
N GLY A 66 -20.79 5.51 -2.26
CA GLY A 66 -21.47 6.47 -3.14
C GLY A 66 -20.62 7.00 -4.30
N VAL A 67 -19.41 6.45 -4.55
CA VAL A 67 -18.44 7.07 -5.47
C VAL A 67 -18.21 6.28 -6.76
N CYS A 68 -17.95 4.97 -6.68
CA CYS A 68 -17.65 4.16 -7.86
C CYS A 68 -18.30 2.77 -7.81
N SER A 69 -18.36 2.09 -8.96
CA SER A 69 -18.85 0.71 -9.02
C SER A 69 -17.87 -0.25 -8.33
N PRO A 70 -18.33 -1.39 -7.80
CA PRO A 70 -17.45 -2.36 -7.16
C PRO A 70 -16.31 -2.84 -8.08
N LEU A 71 -16.59 -3.07 -9.36
CA LEU A 71 -15.58 -3.48 -10.33
C LEU A 71 -14.53 -2.38 -10.56
N ALA A 72 -14.97 -1.11 -10.66
CA ALA A 72 -14.06 0.02 -10.84
C ALA A 72 -13.12 0.21 -9.63
N MET A 73 -13.59 -0.09 -8.41
CA MET A 73 -12.76 -0.04 -7.20
C MET A 73 -11.55 -0.97 -7.32
N VAL A 74 -11.74 -2.23 -7.70
CA VAL A 74 -10.64 -3.20 -7.86
C VAL A 74 -9.82 -2.88 -9.10
N ALA A 75 -10.49 -2.60 -10.22
CA ALA A 75 -9.82 -2.32 -11.47
C ALA A 75 -8.90 -1.10 -11.40
N SER A 76 -9.22 -0.08 -10.59
CA SER A 76 -8.34 1.08 -10.41
C SER A 76 -6.96 0.75 -9.81
N ASP A 77 -6.82 -0.36 -9.08
CA ASP A 77 -5.54 -0.80 -8.51
C ASP A 77 -4.71 -1.64 -9.48
N VAL A 78 -5.38 -2.41 -10.32
CA VAL A 78 -4.77 -3.33 -11.28
C VAL A 78 -4.49 -2.59 -12.59
N TRP A 79 -5.41 -1.75 -13.01
CA TRP A 79 -5.40 -0.95 -14.21
C TRP A 79 -4.88 0.45 -13.89
N LEU A 80 -3.56 0.59 -13.92
CA LEU A 80 -2.91 1.88 -13.71
C LEU A 80 -3.06 2.82 -14.92
N SER A 81 -3.59 2.34 -16.05
CA SER A 81 -3.72 3.09 -17.30
C SER A 81 -4.89 4.10 -17.30
N PRO A 82 -4.76 5.23 -18.03
CA PRO A 82 -5.88 6.16 -18.29
C PRO A 82 -6.96 5.57 -19.22
N THR A 83 -6.70 4.42 -19.87
CA THR A 83 -7.67 3.76 -20.76
C THR A 83 -8.76 3.03 -19.97
N PRO A 84 -9.99 2.93 -20.50
CA PRO A 84 -11.05 2.15 -19.87
C PRO A 84 -10.61 0.68 -19.70
N VAL A 85 -11.00 0.10 -18.57
CA VAL A 85 -10.77 -1.31 -18.25
C VAL A 85 -11.48 -2.17 -19.30
N PRO A 86 -10.79 -3.11 -19.96
CA PRO A 86 -11.43 -4.08 -20.85
C PRO A 86 -12.45 -4.89 -20.05
N THR A 87 -13.72 -4.80 -20.40
CA THR A 87 -14.80 -5.56 -19.74
C THR A 87 -15.34 -6.68 -20.63
N ASP A 88 -14.88 -6.71 -21.87
CA ASP A 88 -15.10 -7.70 -22.92
C ASP A 88 -14.29 -8.99 -22.72
N VAL A 89 -13.44 -9.03 -21.70
CA VAL A 89 -12.56 -10.14 -21.39
C VAL A 89 -13.10 -10.93 -20.19
N ASP A 90 -13.62 -12.13 -20.46
CA ASP A 90 -14.26 -12.96 -19.42
C ASP A 90 -13.32 -13.33 -18.27
N SER A 91 -12.06 -13.68 -18.55
CA SER A 91 -11.08 -14.02 -17.51
C SER A 91 -10.76 -12.84 -16.59
N LEU A 92 -10.60 -11.64 -17.16
CA LEU A 92 -10.37 -10.41 -16.41
C LEU A 92 -11.61 -10.03 -15.59
N LEU A 93 -12.80 -10.17 -16.17
CA LEU A 93 -14.05 -9.91 -15.45
C LEU A 93 -14.24 -10.88 -14.27
N THR A 94 -13.85 -12.15 -14.44
CA THR A 94 -13.87 -13.16 -13.39
C THR A 94 -12.94 -12.76 -12.23
N PHE A 95 -11.69 -12.40 -12.55
CA PHE A 95 -10.72 -11.87 -11.58
C PHE A 95 -11.24 -10.62 -10.85
N LEU A 96 -11.83 -9.66 -11.56
CA LEU A 96 -12.37 -8.45 -10.92
C LEU A 96 -13.53 -8.78 -9.98
N ARG A 97 -14.38 -9.77 -10.31
CA ARG A 97 -15.48 -10.21 -9.45
C ARG A 97 -14.99 -10.94 -8.19
N SER A 98 -13.98 -11.81 -8.31
CA SER A 98 -13.36 -12.44 -7.13
C SER A 98 -12.68 -11.39 -6.25
N GLY A 99 -12.00 -10.40 -6.85
CA GLY A 99 -11.43 -9.27 -6.13
C GLY A 99 -12.46 -8.41 -5.40
N VAL A 100 -13.63 -8.14 -6.00
CA VAL A 100 -14.71 -7.43 -5.32
C VAL A 100 -15.15 -8.19 -4.07
N THR A 101 -15.28 -9.50 -4.17
CA THR A 101 -15.66 -10.37 -3.05
C THR A 101 -14.62 -10.31 -1.93
N ALA A 102 -13.35 -10.52 -2.28
CA ALA A 102 -12.23 -10.47 -1.33
C ALA A 102 -12.15 -9.11 -0.61
N VAL A 103 -12.13 -8.01 -1.36
CA VAL A 103 -12.04 -6.65 -0.78
C VAL A 103 -13.24 -6.32 0.10
N THR A 104 -14.45 -6.68 -0.33
CA THR A 104 -15.67 -6.46 0.47
C THR A 104 -15.61 -7.22 1.78
N ASN A 105 -15.16 -8.47 1.76
CA ASN A 105 -15.03 -9.28 2.97
C ASN A 105 -13.95 -8.72 3.91
N VAL A 106 -12.80 -8.33 3.38
CA VAL A 106 -11.74 -7.67 4.17
C VAL A 106 -12.26 -6.37 4.80
N ALA A 107 -12.96 -5.54 4.02
CA ALA A 107 -13.54 -4.29 4.51
C ALA A 107 -14.49 -4.53 5.70
N ARG A 108 -15.38 -5.53 5.60
CA ARG A 108 -16.26 -5.94 6.72
C ARG A 108 -15.48 -6.45 7.92
N VAL A 109 -14.40 -7.20 7.69
CA VAL A 109 -13.54 -7.74 8.75
C VAL A 109 -12.79 -6.63 9.49
N LYS A 110 -12.31 -5.58 8.80
CA LYS A 110 -11.66 -4.42 9.43
C LYS A 110 -12.59 -3.66 10.38
N LEU A 111 -13.90 -3.68 10.14
CA LEU A 111 -14.92 -3.09 11.01
C LEU A 111 -15.21 -3.90 12.28
N CYS A 112 -14.69 -5.13 12.39
CA CYS A 112 -14.84 -5.94 13.60
C CYS A 112 -13.93 -5.43 14.74
N ASN A 113 -14.19 -5.86 15.97
CA ASN A 113 -13.24 -5.63 17.08
C ASN A 113 -11.90 -6.34 16.81
N ARG A 114 -10.81 -5.93 17.47
CA ARG A 114 -9.45 -6.42 17.21
C ARG A 114 -9.32 -7.94 17.22
N GLY A 115 -9.91 -8.61 18.20
CA GLY A 115 -9.87 -10.08 18.30
C GLY A 115 -10.59 -10.77 17.14
N ARG A 116 -11.82 -10.32 16.81
CA ARG A 116 -12.58 -10.85 15.66
C ARG A 116 -11.93 -10.49 14.33
N HIS A 117 -11.35 -9.30 14.22
CA HIS A 117 -10.60 -8.84 13.07
C HIS A 117 -9.46 -9.81 12.77
N ARG A 118 -8.56 -10.05 13.74
CA ARG A 118 -7.45 -10.98 13.57
C ARG A 118 -7.89 -12.37 13.13
N ARG A 119 -8.91 -12.93 13.77
CA ARG A 119 -9.42 -14.28 13.47
C ARG A 119 -10.00 -14.37 12.06
N ARG A 120 -10.82 -13.39 11.67
CA ARG A 120 -11.53 -13.42 10.38
C ARG A 120 -10.63 -13.08 9.19
N LEU A 121 -9.48 -12.44 9.39
CA LEU A 121 -8.51 -12.23 8.32
C LEU A 121 -8.06 -13.55 7.67
N LEU A 122 -7.98 -14.65 8.44
CA LEU A 122 -7.60 -15.95 7.90
C LEU A 122 -8.62 -16.50 6.88
N HIS A 123 -9.91 -16.19 7.05
CA HIS A 123 -10.93 -16.54 6.05
C HIS A 123 -10.82 -15.67 4.80
N CYS A 124 -10.45 -14.40 4.95
CA CYS A 124 -10.20 -13.54 3.79
C CYS A 124 -8.98 -13.99 2.96
N LEU A 125 -8.05 -14.76 3.55
CA LEU A 125 -6.95 -15.35 2.78
C LEU A 125 -7.47 -16.38 1.76
N GLU A 126 -8.52 -17.15 2.08
CA GLU A 126 -9.12 -18.09 1.12
C GLU A 126 -9.70 -17.36 -0.10
N ASP A 127 -10.36 -16.21 0.12
CA ASP A 127 -10.82 -15.35 -0.98
C ASP A 127 -9.64 -14.83 -1.83
N CYS A 128 -8.49 -14.52 -1.20
CA CYS A 128 -7.28 -14.13 -1.91
C CYS A 128 -6.66 -15.28 -2.72
N GLU A 129 -6.79 -16.53 -2.28
CA GLU A 129 -6.29 -17.69 -3.03
C GLU A 129 -7.11 -17.91 -4.30
N VAL A 130 -8.43 -17.79 -4.23
CA VAL A 130 -9.30 -17.80 -5.43
C VAL A 130 -8.87 -16.69 -6.39
N MET A 131 -8.67 -15.48 -5.88
CA MET A 131 -8.20 -14.35 -6.69
C MET A 131 -6.81 -14.60 -7.29
N ALA A 132 -5.93 -15.34 -6.61
CA ALA A 132 -4.60 -15.69 -7.09
C ALA A 132 -4.65 -16.67 -8.28
N GLN A 133 -5.57 -17.63 -8.23
CA GLN A 133 -5.83 -18.56 -9.33
C GLN A 133 -6.37 -17.83 -10.55
N ASP A 134 -7.34 -16.93 -10.36
CA ASP A 134 -7.87 -16.09 -11.44
C ASP A 134 -6.77 -15.18 -12.04
N ALA A 135 -5.95 -14.58 -11.19
CA ALA A 135 -4.82 -13.75 -11.62
C ALA A 135 -3.82 -14.54 -12.48
N ALA A 136 -3.54 -15.81 -12.13
CA ALA A 136 -2.63 -16.66 -12.89
C ALA A 136 -3.16 -16.97 -14.30
N VAL A 137 -4.49 -17.05 -14.47
CA VAL A 137 -5.14 -17.21 -15.78
C VAL A 137 -5.03 -15.93 -16.60
N VAL A 138 -5.30 -14.77 -16.01
CA VAL A 138 -5.23 -13.48 -16.71
C VAL A 138 -3.80 -13.14 -17.13
N ASP A 139 -2.84 -13.35 -16.23
CA ASP A 139 -1.42 -13.06 -16.46
C ASP A 139 -0.72 -14.17 -17.28
N TYR A 140 -1.45 -15.21 -17.73
CA TYR A 140 -0.87 -16.27 -18.55
C TYR A 140 -0.41 -15.71 -19.91
N PRO A 141 0.86 -15.89 -20.34
CA PRO A 141 1.41 -15.19 -21.50
C PRO A 141 0.64 -15.36 -22.82
N ALA A 142 0.05 -16.54 -23.05
CA ALA A 142 -0.76 -16.78 -24.25
C ALA A 142 -2.10 -16.03 -24.21
N ILE A 143 -2.70 -15.91 -23.02
CA ILE A 143 -3.91 -15.13 -22.79
C ILE A 143 -3.56 -13.65 -22.89
N ALA A 144 -2.51 -13.18 -22.21
CA ALA A 144 -2.02 -11.79 -22.33
C ALA A 144 -1.79 -11.37 -23.80
N LYS A 145 -1.21 -12.25 -24.63
CA LYS A 145 -1.02 -11.99 -26.07
C LYS A 145 -2.33 -12.03 -26.88
N ALA A 146 -3.28 -12.89 -26.51
CA ALA A 146 -4.61 -12.90 -27.11
C ALA A 146 -5.41 -11.63 -26.73
N LEU A 147 -5.25 -11.14 -25.50
CA LEU A 147 -5.82 -9.89 -25.01
C LEU A 147 -5.25 -8.68 -25.75
N GLU A 148 -3.93 -8.66 -25.99
CA GLU A 148 -3.31 -7.67 -26.88
C GLU A 148 -3.99 -7.70 -28.26
N ALA A 149 -4.22 -8.88 -28.84
CA ALA A 149 -4.85 -8.98 -30.16
C ALA A 149 -6.33 -8.53 -30.20
N GLN A 150 -7.07 -8.70 -29.10
CA GLN A 150 -8.52 -8.43 -29.01
C GLN A 150 -8.84 -6.99 -28.58
N SER A 151 -8.03 -6.41 -27.69
CA SER A 151 -8.32 -5.09 -27.12
C SER A 151 -7.22 -4.08 -27.47
N SER A 152 -7.62 -2.98 -28.12
CA SER A 152 -6.71 -1.86 -28.38
C SER A 152 -6.18 -1.23 -27.09
N SER A 153 -7.00 -1.17 -26.02
CA SER A 153 -6.57 -0.63 -24.72
C SER A 153 -5.58 -1.54 -23.98
N TRP A 154 -5.64 -2.86 -24.19
CA TRP A 154 -4.64 -3.81 -23.68
C TRP A 154 -3.32 -3.74 -24.47
N ARG A 155 -3.39 -3.60 -25.80
CA ARG A 155 -2.23 -3.36 -26.68
C ARG A 155 -1.42 -2.12 -26.28
N GLU A 156 -2.11 -1.07 -25.87
CA GLU A 156 -1.51 0.18 -25.37
C GLU A 156 -0.96 0.06 -23.94
N THR A 157 -1.14 -1.09 -23.27
CA THR A 157 -0.74 -1.32 -21.87
C THR A 157 0.01 -2.65 -21.65
N PRO A 158 1.16 -2.92 -22.33
CA PRO A 158 1.88 -4.20 -22.22
C PRO A 158 2.35 -4.56 -20.79
N TRP A 159 2.46 -3.55 -19.91
CA TRP A 159 2.79 -3.74 -18.49
C TRP A 159 1.60 -4.23 -17.63
N ALA A 160 0.40 -4.37 -18.18
CA ALA A 160 -0.78 -4.88 -17.48
C ALA A 160 -0.69 -6.38 -17.16
N GLY A 161 0.03 -7.18 -17.98
CA GLY A 161 0.09 -8.65 -17.91
C GLY A 161 0.80 -9.26 -16.70
N ALA A 162 1.11 -8.48 -15.66
CA ALA A 162 1.59 -8.97 -14.36
C ALA A 162 0.97 -8.21 -13.18
N MET A 163 0.02 -7.30 -13.44
CA MET A 163 -0.55 -6.44 -12.42
C MET A 163 -1.58 -7.17 -11.56
N CYS A 164 -2.29 -8.17 -12.11
CA CYS A 164 -3.29 -8.94 -11.37
C CYS A 164 -2.64 -9.76 -10.27
N ARG A 165 -1.55 -10.47 -10.59
CA ARG A 165 -0.78 -11.25 -9.62
C ARG A 165 -0.04 -10.36 -8.63
N THR A 166 0.52 -9.23 -9.08
CA THR A 166 1.16 -8.25 -8.19
C THR A 166 0.15 -7.68 -7.19
N TYR A 167 -1.02 -7.27 -7.65
CA TYR A 167 -2.12 -6.79 -6.81
C TYR A 167 -2.56 -7.85 -5.79
N THR A 168 -2.76 -9.09 -6.25
CA THR A 168 -3.16 -10.19 -5.38
C THR A 168 -2.13 -10.48 -4.30
N THR A 169 -0.85 -10.49 -4.68
CA THR A 169 0.28 -10.66 -3.76
C THR A 169 0.32 -9.54 -2.73
N LEU A 170 0.16 -8.28 -3.14
CA LEU A 170 0.12 -7.15 -2.22
C LEU A 170 -1.05 -7.25 -1.24
N LEU A 171 -2.25 -7.59 -1.73
CA LEU A 171 -3.42 -7.76 -0.89
C LEU A 171 -3.18 -8.89 0.13
N SER A 172 -2.87 -10.10 -0.33
CA SER A 172 -2.68 -11.27 0.56
C SER A 172 -1.55 -11.05 1.57
N THR A 173 -0.41 -10.51 1.14
CA THR A 173 0.74 -10.18 1.99
C THR A 173 0.34 -9.16 3.06
N SER A 174 -0.45 -8.13 2.70
CA SER A 174 -0.93 -7.13 3.66
C SER A 174 -1.86 -7.75 4.71
N LEU A 175 -2.70 -8.73 4.35
CA LEU A 175 -3.58 -9.42 5.28
C LEU A 175 -2.79 -10.35 6.22
N GLN A 176 -1.80 -11.07 5.70
CA GLN A 176 -0.92 -11.90 6.52
C GLN A 176 -0.12 -11.06 7.51
N LEU A 177 0.49 -9.97 7.05
CA LEU A 177 1.23 -9.04 7.91
C LEU A 177 0.29 -8.47 8.98
N GLN A 178 -0.91 -8.02 8.58
CA GLN A 178 -1.88 -7.49 9.53
C GLN A 178 -2.32 -8.54 10.57
N HIS A 179 -2.54 -9.79 10.16
CA HIS A 179 -2.85 -10.89 11.09
C HIS A 179 -1.74 -11.08 12.14
N LEU A 180 -0.49 -11.03 11.68
CA LEU A 180 0.67 -11.17 12.55
C LEU A 180 0.80 -9.99 13.52
N LEU A 181 0.77 -8.75 13.02
CA LEU A 181 0.89 -7.54 13.84
C LEU A 181 -0.24 -7.43 14.88
N LEU A 182 -1.48 -7.77 14.51
CA LEU A 182 -2.59 -7.86 15.45
C LEU A 182 -2.36 -8.92 16.54
N GLY A 183 -1.62 -10.00 16.23
CA GLY A 183 -1.22 -10.98 17.23
C GLY A 183 -0.29 -10.38 18.29
N CYS A 184 0.59 -9.48 17.89
CA CYS A 184 1.49 -8.77 18.79
C CYS A 184 0.72 -7.76 19.64
N GLU A 185 -0.18 -6.96 19.04
CA GLU A 185 -1.07 -6.04 19.76
C GLU A 185 -1.91 -6.76 20.83
N LEU A 186 -2.37 -7.97 20.50
CA LEU A 186 -3.18 -8.82 21.39
C LEU A 186 -2.33 -9.67 22.35
N LYS A 187 -1.00 -9.47 22.38
CA LYS A 187 -0.04 -10.18 23.25
C LYS A 187 -0.13 -11.70 23.13
N LEU A 188 -0.27 -12.19 21.90
CA LEU A 188 -0.41 -13.64 21.62
C LEU A 188 0.93 -14.35 21.44
N TYR A 189 2.01 -13.60 21.23
CA TYR A 189 3.36 -14.14 21.09
C TYR A 189 4.08 -14.14 22.43
N HIS A 190 4.76 -15.24 22.68
CA HIS A 190 5.73 -15.35 23.77
C HIS A 190 7.08 -14.74 23.35
N GLU A 191 7.91 -14.34 24.31
CA GLU A 191 9.23 -13.74 24.04
C GLU A 191 10.14 -14.66 23.20
N ALA A 192 10.06 -15.97 23.44
CA ALA A 192 10.74 -17.00 22.65
C ALA A 192 10.31 -17.10 21.17
N GLU A 193 9.18 -16.48 20.81
CA GLU A 193 8.64 -16.47 19.44
C GLU A 193 9.00 -15.17 18.70
N LEU A 194 9.61 -14.19 19.37
CA LEU A 194 9.82 -12.85 18.79
C LEU A 194 10.76 -12.86 17.58
N SER A 195 11.82 -13.68 17.61
CA SER A 195 12.73 -13.80 16.48
C SER A 195 11.98 -14.30 15.23
N MET A 196 11.19 -15.37 15.35
CA MET A 196 10.35 -15.88 14.26
C MET A 196 9.33 -14.86 13.79
N PHE A 197 8.69 -14.14 14.73
CA PHE A 197 7.69 -13.12 14.42
C PHE A 197 8.27 -11.98 13.59
N TYR A 198 9.37 -11.38 14.04
CA TYR A 198 10.00 -10.28 13.31
C TYR A 198 10.62 -10.73 11.99
N TRP A 199 11.19 -11.93 11.95
CA TRP A 199 11.72 -12.52 10.73
C TRP A 199 10.64 -12.72 9.67
N TYR A 200 9.50 -13.32 10.03
CA TYR A 200 8.41 -13.55 9.08
C TYR A 200 7.80 -12.21 8.61
N CYS A 201 7.72 -11.22 9.51
CA CYS A 201 7.28 -9.89 9.13
C CYS A 201 8.28 -9.18 8.20
N ASP A 202 9.60 -9.33 8.38
CA ASP A 202 10.64 -8.83 7.45
C ASP A 202 10.44 -9.41 6.05
N TYR A 203 10.16 -10.70 5.95
CA TYR A 203 9.85 -11.38 4.70
C TYR A 203 8.63 -10.76 4.01
N LEU A 204 7.49 -10.67 4.72
CA LEU A 204 6.25 -10.11 4.16
C LEU A 204 6.44 -8.64 3.73
N LEU A 205 7.18 -7.85 4.51
CA LEU A 205 7.51 -6.47 4.15
C LEU A 205 8.38 -6.40 2.89
N GLY A 206 9.33 -7.34 2.72
CA GLY A 206 10.12 -7.48 1.49
C GLY A 206 9.24 -7.75 0.27
N MET A 207 8.32 -8.72 0.38
CA MET A 207 7.37 -9.04 -0.70
C MET A 207 6.48 -7.84 -1.06
N MET A 208 6.04 -7.05 -0.07
CA MET A 208 5.31 -5.81 -0.35
C MET A 208 6.17 -4.76 -1.05
N GLY A 209 7.42 -4.57 -0.61
CA GLY A 209 8.35 -3.62 -1.23
C GLY A 209 8.63 -3.94 -2.70
N GLU A 210 8.80 -5.21 -3.03
CA GLU A 210 8.93 -5.70 -4.41
C GLU A 210 7.67 -5.38 -5.23
N GLY A 211 6.48 -5.70 -4.70
CA GLY A 211 5.21 -5.40 -5.37
C GLY A 211 5.00 -3.91 -5.61
N TYR A 212 5.27 -3.06 -4.61
CA TYR A 212 5.18 -1.60 -4.79
C TYR A 212 6.16 -1.10 -5.86
N THR A 213 7.39 -1.60 -5.85
CA THR A 213 8.41 -1.23 -6.85
C THR A 213 7.95 -1.59 -8.26
N GLN A 214 7.40 -2.79 -8.45
CA GLN A 214 6.85 -3.23 -9.73
C GLN A 214 5.71 -2.31 -10.20
N LEU A 215 4.76 -1.96 -9.33
CA LEU A 215 3.66 -1.03 -9.66
C LEU A 215 4.19 0.36 -10.03
N ILE A 216 5.18 0.87 -9.29
CA ILE A 216 5.80 2.18 -9.54
C ILE A 216 6.50 2.20 -10.90
N THR A 217 7.33 1.19 -11.19
CA THR A 217 8.05 1.08 -12.46
C THR A 217 7.09 0.97 -13.64
N SER A 218 6.06 0.13 -13.54
CA SER A 218 5.04 -0.02 -14.58
C SER A 218 4.24 1.26 -14.79
N GLY A 219 3.89 1.97 -13.71
CA GLY A 219 3.17 3.23 -13.81
C GLY A 219 3.99 4.36 -14.43
N PHE A 220 5.29 4.46 -14.17
CA PHE A 220 6.14 5.44 -14.85
C PHE A 220 6.28 5.13 -16.34
N LYS A 221 6.43 3.86 -16.72
CA LYS A 221 6.45 3.45 -18.14
C LYS A 221 5.16 3.84 -18.87
N ALA A 222 4.01 3.71 -18.20
CA ALA A 222 2.72 4.13 -18.75
C ALA A 222 2.64 5.64 -19.02
N LEU A 223 3.10 6.45 -18.06
CA LEU A 223 3.16 7.91 -18.24
C LEU A 223 4.12 8.33 -19.36
N GLU A 224 5.21 7.60 -19.56
CA GLU A 224 6.14 7.86 -20.66
C GLU A 224 5.55 7.50 -22.03
N ALA A 225 4.81 6.40 -22.13
CA ALA A 225 4.12 6.00 -23.35
C ALA A 225 3.06 7.05 -23.75
N GLU A 226 2.23 7.52 -22.81
CA GLU A 226 1.22 8.55 -23.08
C GLU A 226 1.85 9.85 -23.62
N LYS A 227 3.02 10.24 -23.09
CA LYS A 227 3.75 11.43 -23.58
C LYS A 227 4.26 11.25 -25.00
N LYS A 228 4.75 10.04 -25.35
CA LYS A 228 5.20 9.73 -26.71
C LYS A 228 4.02 9.77 -27.69
N ASP A 229 2.90 9.15 -27.35
CA ASP A 229 1.69 9.15 -28.18
C ASP A 229 1.13 10.56 -28.41
N ALA A 230 1.16 11.39 -27.35
CA ALA A 230 0.75 12.79 -27.45
C ALA A 230 1.69 13.61 -28.36
N ALA A 231 3.00 13.34 -28.32
CA ALA A 231 3.97 13.98 -29.20
C ALA A 231 3.79 13.57 -30.67
N GLU A 232 3.61 12.29 -30.95
CA GLU A 232 3.37 11.78 -32.31
C GLU A 232 2.07 12.32 -32.92
N LYS A 233 0.99 12.42 -32.13
CA LYS A 233 -0.27 13.04 -32.57
C LYS A 233 -0.10 14.53 -32.86
N ALA A 234 0.73 15.23 -32.10
CA ALA A 234 1.03 16.65 -32.33
C ALA A 234 1.87 16.88 -33.59
N GLU A 235 2.80 15.96 -33.92
CA GLU A 235 3.57 16.01 -35.18
C GLU A 235 2.71 15.69 -36.41
N LYS A 236 1.87 14.64 -36.35
CA LYS A 236 0.94 14.30 -37.44
C LYS A 236 -0.10 15.40 -37.71
N GLY A 237 -0.54 16.11 -36.66
CA GLY A 237 -1.44 17.26 -36.79
C GLY A 237 -0.83 18.49 -37.47
N LYS A 238 0.51 18.62 -37.50
CA LYS A 238 1.21 19.71 -38.21
C LYS A 238 1.50 19.40 -39.68
N GLY A 239 1.43 18.15 -40.11
CA GLY A 239 1.73 17.72 -41.48
C GLY A 239 0.56 17.74 -42.48
N GLY A 240 -0.68 17.87 -42.02
CA GLY A 240 -1.89 17.80 -42.88
C GLY A 240 -2.28 19.10 -43.60
N GLY A 241 -1.43 20.13 -43.57
CA GLY A 241 -1.73 21.47 -44.06
C GLY A 241 -0.87 21.93 -45.24
N ALA A 242 -0.54 21.06 -46.19
CA ALA A 242 0.09 21.49 -47.44
C ALA A 242 -0.17 20.50 -48.59
N GLY A 243 -1.06 20.89 -49.52
CA GLY A 243 -1.00 20.47 -50.91
C GLY A 243 -2.07 19.48 -51.39
N GLU A 244 -3.12 19.98 -52.05
CA GLU A 244 -3.29 19.73 -53.49
C GLU A 244 -4.37 20.67 -54.06
N GLY A 245 -3.90 21.74 -54.72
CA GLY A 245 -4.72 22.51 -55.63
C GLY A 245 -4.74 21.82 -56.98
N SER A 246 -5.86 21.21 -57.34
CA SER A 246 -6.14 20.80 -58.72
C SER A 246 -7.10 21.81 -59.36
N LYS A 247 -6.62 22.40 -60.45
CA LYS A 247 -7.33 23.33 -61.34
C LYS A 247 -8.08 22.53 -62.41
N GLY A 248 -9.33 22.92 -62.67
CA GLY A 248 -10.15 22.54 -63.83
C GLY A 248 -11.62 22.55 -63.41
N GLY A 249 -12.54 23.36 -63.93
CA GLY A 249 -12.69 23.93 -65.27
C GLY A 249 -14.00 23.36 -65.84
N GLY A 250 -15.03 24.19 -66.03
CA GLY A 250 -16.25 23.81 -66.76
C GLY A 250 -17.56 24.31 -66.16
N ALA A 251 -18.22 25.21 -66.89
CA ALA A 251 -19.55 25.76 -66.66
C ALA A 251 -20.66 24.72 -66.92
N ASP A 252 -21.85 24.86 -66.31
CA ASP A 252 -22.97 25.59 -66.90
C ASP A 252 -24.32 25.38 -66.16
N ALA A 253 -25.02 26.51 -66.05
CA ALA A 253 -26.44 26.74 -66.30
C ALA A 253 -27.60 26.16 -65.43
N LYS A 254 -28.45 27.14 -65.08
CA LYS A 254 -29.92 27.17 -64.97
C LYS A 254 -30.56 26.59 -63.70
N ALA A 255 -31.10 27.39 -62.77
CA ALA A 255 -32.10 28.47 -62.83
C ALA A 255 -33.56 28.00 -62.76
N ALA A 256 -34.29 28.71 -61.88
CA ALA A 256 -35.72 29.00 -61.80
C ALA A 256 -36.38 28.44 -60.53
N SER A 257 -37.24 29.14 -59.79
CA SER A 257 -37.60 30.56 -59.59
C SER A 257 -38.91 30.53 -58.77
N GLY A 258 -39.15 31.54 -57.92
CA GLY A 258 -40.44 31.81 -57.27
C GLY A 258 -40.29 31.99 -55.76
N SER A 259 -39.84 33.11 -55.21
CA SER A 259 -40.39 34.49 -55.20
C SER A 259 -41.75 34.63 -54.51
N GLY A 260 -41.73 35.12 -53.26
CA GLY A 260 -42.87 35.67 -52.53
C GLY A 260 -42.35 36.51 -51.37
N SER A 261 -42.40 37.83 -51.52
CA SER A 261 -41.65 38.85 -50.76
C SER A 261 -42.48 39.57 -49.70
N LYS A 262 -41.80 40.00 -48.63
CA LYS A 262 -41.86 41.30 -47.89
C LYS A 262 -41.59 41.06 -46.40
N ALA A 263 -40.95 41.91 -45.62
CA ALA A 263 -40.02 43.03 -45.81
C ALA A 263 -39.68 43.46 -44.37
N GLY A 264 -38.40 43.67 -44.04
CA GLY A 264 -37.99 44.14 -42.72
C GLY A 264 -36.47 44.27 -42.64
N LYS A 265 -36.00 45.49 -42.42
CA LYS A 265 -34.73 46.06 -42.87
C LYS A 265 -33.84 46.41 -41.66
N LYS A 266 -32.59 45.91 -41.59
CA LYS A 266 -31.36 46.69 -41.26
C LYS A 266 -30.09 45.82 -41.10
N ASP A 267 -29.32 45.86 -42.18
CA ASP A 267 -27.86 45.94 -42.39
C ASP A 267 -26.80 45.40 -41.40
N LYS A 268 -26.05 44.44 -41.97
CA LYS A 268 -24.61 44.15 -41.90
C LYS A 268 -23.69 45.38 -41.77
N LYS A 269 -22.55 45.19 -41.08
CA LYS A 269 -21.22 45.23 -41.75
C LYS A 269 -20.16 44.41 -41.00
N LYS A 270 -19.34 43.75 -41.81
CA LYS A 270 -18.28 42.79 -41.50
C LYS A 270 -16.92 43.49 -41.71
N GLN A 271 -15.93 43.06 -40.92
CA GLN A 271 -14.55 42.75 -41.35
C GLN A 271 -13.46 43.86 -41.42
N ALA A 272 -12.55 43.78 -40.44
CA ALA A 272 -11.08 43.65 -40.47
C ALA A 272 -10.17 44.43 -41.46
N LYS A 273 -9.15 45.10 -40.89
CA LYS A 273 -7.72 45.19 -41.32
C LYS A 273 -6.95 45.96 -40.24
N LYS A 274 -6.00 45.39 -39.47
CA LYS A 274 -4.57 45.08 -39.75
C LYS A 274 -3.76 46.29 -40.22
N ASP A 275 -2.84 46.77 -39.37
CA ASP A 275 -1.42 46.98 -39.71
C ASP A 275 -0.49 47.21 -38.48
N LYS A 276 0.66 46.48 -38.51
CA LYS A 276 2.06 46.71 -38.04
C LYS A 276 2.37 47.47 -36.72
N ALA A 277 3.46 47.23 -35.97
CA ALA A 277 4.57 46.27 -35.94
C ALA A 277 5.42 46.59 -34.68
N GLY A 278 6.20 45.61 -34.19
CA GLY A 278 7.21 45.73 -33.12
C GLY A 278 6.81 44.87 -31.92
N GLY A 279 7.49 43.78 -31.55
CA GLY A 279 8.87 43.37 -31.77
C GLY A 279 9.50 43.12 -30.40
N ALA A 280 9.31 41.93 -29.82
CA ALA A 280 10.19 41.35 -28.81
C ALA A 280 9.81 39.87 -28.61
N GLY A 281 10.78 38.99 -28.84
CA GLY A 281 10.62 37.55 -28.77
C GLY A 281 10.27 37.05 -27.38
N GLY A 282 9.35 36.10 -27.33
CA GLY A 282 9.12 35.23 -26.19
C GLY A 282 8.72 33.88 -26.76
N ALA A 283 9.66 32.93 -26.76
CA ALA A 283 9.39 31.54 -27.07
C ALA A 283 8.37 31.00 -26.04
N ALA A 284 7.08 31.09 -26.38
CA ALA A 284 6.03 30.42 -25.64
C ALA A 284 6.09 28.94 -26.01
N GLY A 285 6.96 28.20 -25.31
CA GLY A 285 6.90 26.75 -25.27
C GLY A 285 5.50 26.34 -24.90
N SER A 286 4.83 25.57 -25.76
CA SER A 286 3.52 25.01 -25.47
C SER A 286 3.67 24.06 -24.29
N LYS A 287 3.40 24.52 -23.07
CA LYS A 287 3.11 23.63 -21.95
C LYS A 287 1.80 22.93 -22.30
N SER A 288 1.89 21.72 -22.86
CA SER A 288 0.75 20.82 -22.99
C SER A 288 0.11 20.67 -21.62
N THR A 289 -1.14 21.12 -21.47
CA THR A 289 -1.94 20.88 -20.27
C THR A 289 -2.08 19.37 -20.09
N GLU A 290 -1.44 18.80 -19.05
CA GLU A 290 -1.51 17.37 -18.73
C GLU A 290 -2.98 16.94 -18.52
N SER A 291 -3.32 15.73 -18.95
CA SER A 291 -4.65 15.15 -18.74
C SER A 291 -4.93 14.93 -17.26
N LYS A 292 -6.20 15.07 -16.84
CA LYS A 292 -6.65 14.76 -15.47
C LYS A 292 -6.28 13.32 -15.05
N ALA A 293 -6.28 12.39 -16.01
CA ALA A 293 -5.94 10.99 -15.76
C ALA A 293 -4.43 10.83 -15.43
N SER A 294 -3.54 11.46 -16.20
CA SER A 294 -2.10 11.47 -15.93
C SER A 294 -1.78 12.12 -14.57
N GLN A 295 -2.51 13.18 -14.20
CA GLN A 295 -2.36 13.81 -12.90
C GLN A 295 -2.78 12.87 -11.75
N ALA A 296 -3.90 12.16 -11.88
CA ALA A 296 -4.35 11.18 -10.88
C ALA A 296 -3.35 10.02 -10.74
N MET A 297 -2.83 9.52 -11.86
CA MET A 297 -1.81 8.48 -11.90
C MET A 297 -0.52 8.90 -11.18
N ARG A 298 -0.01 10.12 -11.42
CA ARG A 298 1.15 10.66 -10.70
C ARG A 298 0.93 10.70 -9.18
N ARG A 299 -0.26 11.09 -8.72
CA ARG A 299 -0.60 11.10 -7.28
C ARG A 299 -0.60 9.68 -6.71
N LYS A 300 -1.15 8.71 -7.44
CA LYS A 300 -1.12 7.30 -7.06
C LYS A 300 0.31 6.78 -6.95
N LEU A 301 1.18 7.09 -7.92
CA LEU A 301 2.60 6.69 -7.89
C LEU A 301 3.34 7.31 -6.71
N ALA A 302 3.09 8.59 -6.38
CA ALA A 302 3.67 9.23 -5.20
C ALA A 302 3.22 8.55 -3.89
N SER A 303 1.95 8.14 -3.80
CA SER A 303 1.43 7.36 -2.67
C SER A 303 2.10 5.99 -2.57
N LEU A 304 2.24 5.26 -3.68
CA LEU A 304 2.95 3.97 -3.72
C LEU A 304 4.43 4.10 -3.31
N GLN A 305 5.12 5.16 -3.75
CA GLN A 305 6.49 5.46 -3.33
C GLN A 305 6.59 5.66 -1.81
N SER A 306 5.62 6.36 -1.22
CA SER A 306 5.54 6.54 0.23
C SER A 306 5.38 5.21 0.96
N LEU A 307 4.49 4.34 0.47
CA LEU A 307 4.29 3.01 1.03
C LEU A 307 5.53 2.13 0.89
N ALA A 308 6.24 2.19 -0.25
CA ALA A 308 7.49 1.47 -0.46
C ALA A 308 8.59 1.89 0.52
N ILE A 309 8.79 3.20 0.71
CA ILE A 309 9.77 3.72 1.68
C ILE A 309 9.41 3.29 3.10
N LEU A 310 8.12 3.33 3.47
CA LEU A 310 7.67 2.92 4.79
C LEU A 310 7.83 1.41 5.02
N SER A 311 7.49 0.57 4.03
CA SER A 311 7.71 -0.87 4.13
C SER A 311 9.18 -1.20 4.32
N GLU A 312 10.06 -0.49 3.61
CA GLU A 312 11.51 -0.67 3.74
C GLU A 312 12.03 -0.21 5.11
N ALA A 313 11.54 0.92 5.63
CA ALA A 313 11.88 1.37 6.97
C ALA A 313 11.46 0.35 8.04
N ARG A 314 10.24 -0.20 7.94
CA ARG A 314 9.76 -1.25 8.86
C ARG A 314 10.64 -2.51 8.76
N ARG A 315 11.01 -2.88 7.53
CA ARG A 315 11.84 -4.05 7.24
C ARG A 315 13.22 -3.94 7.91
N TRP A 316 13.91 -2.82 7.72
CA TRP A 316 15.18 -2.55 8.42
C TRP A 316 15.04 -2.63 9.94
N CYS A 317 13.95 -2.11 10.49
CA CYS A 317 13.73 -2.16 11.94
C CYS A 317 13.54 -3.60 12.43
N PHE A 318 12.70 -4.39 11.75
CA PHE A 318 12.43 -5.78 12.13
C PHE A 318 13.68 -6.65 11.98
N ARG A 319 14.46 -6.46 10.91
CA ARG A 319 15.76 -7.09 10.74
C ARG A 319 16.73 -6.74 11.86
N GLY A 320 16.77 -5.48 12.26
CA GLY A 320 17.57 -5.02 13.40
C GLY A 320 17.18 -5.71 14.70
N ILE A 321 15.86 -5.91 14.93
CA ILE A 321 15.36 -6.63 16.12
C ILE A 321 15.77 -8.11 16.07
N VAL A 322 15.66 -8.79 14.92
CA VAL A 322 16.11 -10.18 14.78
C VAL A 322 17.60 -10.32 15.10
N ARG A 323 18.44 -9.40 14.57
CA ARG A 323 19.89 -9.41 14.85
C ARG A 323 20.22 -9.08 16.30
N LEU A 324 19.47 -8.16 16.91
CA LEU A 324 19.59 -7.87 18.34
C LEU A 324 19.24 -9.10 19.18
N LEU A 325 18.14 -9.80 18.87
CA LEU A 325 17.76 -11.03 19.58
C LEU A 325 18.84 -12.11 19.46
N ALA A 326 19.39 -12.32 18.25
CA ALA A 326 20.49 -13.25 18.04
C ALA A 326 21.75 -12.87 18.84
N ALA A 327 22.08 -11.56 18.90
CA ALA A 327 23.21 -11.09 19.71
C ALA A 327 23.00 -11.33 21.21
N LEU A 328 21.77 -11.17 21.70
CA LEU A 328 21.43 -11.45 23.10
C LEU A 328 21.53 -12.94 23.41
N GLU A 329 21.20 -13.81 22.45
CA GLU A 329 21.33 -15.26 22.58
C GLU A 329 22.79 -15.69 22.63
N VAL A 330 23.63 -15.21 21.69
CA VAL A 330 25.07 -15.49 21.68
C VAL A 330 25.78 -14.96 22.93
N GLY A 331 25.36 -13.79 23.44
CA GLY A 331 25.88 -13.20 24.68
C GLY A 331 25.33 -13.78 25.98
N GLY A 332 24.47 -14.81 25.92
CA GLY A 332 23.89 -15.44 27.11
C GLY A 332 22.92 -14.55 27.90
N HIS A 333 22.43 -13.45 27.33
CA HIS A 333 21.47 -12.55 27.97
C HIS A 333 20.01 -12.99 27.80
N THR A 334 19.76 -14.02 26.98
CA THR A 334 18.44 -14.62 26.85
C THR A 334 18.21 -15.66 27.94
N ARG A 335 17.04 -15.61 28.56
CA ARG A 335 16.57 -16.70 29.42
C ARG A 335 16.36 -17.95 28.58
N GLU A 336 16.96 -19.08 28.96
CA GLU A 336 16.56 -20.38 28.42
C GLU A 336 15.07 -20.61 28.72
N TRP A 337 14.27 -20.71 27.67
CA TRP A 337 12.85 -20.96 27.79
C TRP A 337 12.63 -22.47 27.82
N ASP A 338 12.65 -23.07 29.00
CA ASP A 338 12.24 -24.47 29.20
C ASP A 338 10.74 -24.62 28.92
N THR A 339 10.40 -24.76 27.64
CA THR A 339 9.06 -25.08 27.20
C THR A 339 8.91 -26.59 27.16
N LYS A 340 8.61 -27.20 28.32
CA LYS A 340 8.46 -28.65 28.54
C LYS A 340 7.55 -29.40 27.54
N MET A 341 6.71 -28.70 26.77
CA MET A 341 5.67 -29.29 25.92
C MET A 341 5.82 -29.02 24.42
N ASN A 342 6.38 -27.86 23.99
CA ASN A 342 6.45 -27.47 22.58
C ASN A 342 7.84 -26.92 22.25
N GLY A 343 8.51 -27.44 21.23
CA GLY A 343 9.77 -26.91 20.71
C GLY A 343 9.59 -25.71 19.78
N GLY A 344 10.68 -25.28 19.15
CA GLY A 344 10.67 -24.15 18.21
C GLY A 344 9.86 -24.44 16.94
N ARG A 345 9.91 -25.68 16.44
CA ARG A 345 9.16 -26.13 15.26
C ARG A 345 7.65 -26.12 15.50
N GLU A 346 7.20 -26.70 16.60
CA GLU A 346 5.77 -26.80 16.92
C GLU A 346 5.16 -25.40 17.10
N ARG A 347 5.91 -24.48 17.73
CA ARG A 347 5.50 -23.07 17.82
C ARG A 347 5.39 -22.44 16.43
N PHE A 348 6.39 -22.63 15.58
CA PHE A 348 6.33 -22.13 14.20
C PHE A 348 5.08 -22.64 13.47
N GLU A 349 4.85 -23.95 13.49
CA GLU A 349 3.73 -24.56 12.79
C GLU A 349 2.39 -24.02 13.30
N GLN A 350 2.21 -23.92 14.62
CA GLN A 350 1.00 -23.36 15.24
C GLN A 350 0.74 -21.90 14.85
N ARG A 351 1.78 -21.11 14.56
CA ARG A 351 1.65 -19.67 14.24
C ARG A 351 1.54 -19.38 12.75
N TYR A 352 2.28 -20.09 11.91
CA TYR A 352 2.50 -19.69 10.51
C TYR A 352 1.83 -20.60 9.48
N VAL A 353 1.55 -21.88 9.80
CA VAL A 353 0.86 -22.78 8.86
C VAL A 353 -0.53 -22.26 8.50
N VAL A 354 -1.19 -21.55 9.41
CA VAL A 354 -2.49 -20.89 9.12
C VAL A 354 -2.41 -19.85 8.00
N LEU A 355 -1.21 -19.32 7.70
CA LEU A 355 -0.98 -18.38 6.60
C LEU A 355 -0.77 -19.09 5.26
N HIS A 356 -0.47 -20.40 5.26
CA HIS A 356 -0.28 -21.21 4.05
C HIS A 356 -1.59 -21.50 3.30
N ARG A 357 -2.72 -20.90 3.73
CA ARG A 357 -4.01 -20.90 3.01
C ARG A 357 -3.93 -20.21 1.65
N VAL A 358 -2.89 -19.41 1.44
CA VAL A 358 -2.58 -18.74 0.17
C VAL A 358 -1.20 -19.14 -0.33
N THR A 359 -1.07 -19.21 -1.64
CA THR A 359 0.18 -19.49 -2.35
C THR A 359 1.01 -18.24 -2.64
N LEU A 360 0.40 -17.06 -2.52
CA LEU A 360 1.05 -15.76 -2.71
C LEU A 360 1.04 -14.96 -1.39
N PRO A 361 2.20 -14.49 -0.89
CA PRO A 361 3.54 -14.82 -1.34
C PRO A 361 3.91 -16.27 -0.94
N PRO A 362 5.00 -16.84 -1.48
CA PRO A 362 5.40 -18.22 -1.20
C PRO A 362 5.48 -18.51 0.31
N PRO A 363 4.82 -19.57 0.82
CA PRO A 363 4.84 -19.89 2.24
C PRO A 363 6.26 -20.27 2.69
N LEU A 364 6.69 -19.73 3.83
CA LEU A 364 7.97 -20.10 4.44
C LEU A 364 7.81 -21.27 5.40
N GLN A 365 8.84 -22.11 5.43
CA GLN A 365 8.95 -23.28 6.33
C GLN A 365 9.91 -23.00 7.49
N TYR A 366 9.84 -23.83 8.53
CA TYR A 366 10.70 -23.67 9.71
C TYR A 366 12.19 -23.83 9.37
N GLU A 367 12.53 -24.67 8.38
CA GLU A 367 13.90 -24.83 7.89
C GLU A 367 14.43 -23.54 7.27
N SER A 368 13.57 -22.77 6.60
CA SER A 368 13.95 -21.46 6.04
C SER A 368 14.28 -20.48 7.15
N TYR A 369 13.54 -20.51 8.27
CA TYR A 369 13.84 -19.72 9.45
C TYR A 369 15.23 -20.08 9.98
N LEU A 370 15.47 -21.35 10.33
CA LEU A 370 16.75 -21.81 10.87
C LEU A 370 17.95 -21.42 10.01
N LYS A 371 17.87 -21.64 8.69
CA LYS A 371 18.95 -21.28 7.76
C LYS A 371 19.23 -19.78 7.70
N SER A 372 18.20 -18.95 7.85
CA SER A 372 18.32 -17.50 7.71
C SER A 372 18.69 -16.77 9.00
N THR A 373 18.46 -17.41 10.14
CA THR A 373 18.75 -16.87 11.48
C THR A 373 19.93 -17.56 12.15
N ASP A 374 20.61 -18.47 11.45
CA ASP A 374 21.84 -19.10 11.92
C ASP A 374 22.90 -18.03 12.24
N ALA A 375 23.25 -17.95 13.52
CA ALA A 375 24.22 -17.02 14.07
C ALA A 375 25.54 -17.72 14.46
N SER A 376 25.69 -19.01 14.17
CA SER A 376 26.83 -19.82 14.61
C SER A 376 28.19 -19.30 14.15
N SER A 377 28.24 -18.58 13.03
CA SER A 377 29.47 -18.00 12.47
C SER A 377 29.78 -16.57 12.94
N PHE A 378 28.97 -15.98 13.82
CA PHE A 378 29.09 -14.58 14.20
C PHE A 378 29.32 -14.43 15.71
N ASP A 379 30.22 -13.52 16.08
CA ASP A 379 30.36 -13.10 17.47
C ASP A 379 29.25 -12.09 17.87
N GLN A 380 29.06 -11.92 19.18
CA GLN A 380 28.06 -10.99 19.71
C GLN A 380 28.28 -9.55 19.22
N THR A 381 29.53 -9.09 19.13
CA THR A 381 29.88 -7.71 18.76
C THR A 381 29.54 -7.41 17.30
N GLN A 382 29.75 -8.36 16.39
CA GLN A 382 29.39 -8.32 14.99
C GLN A 382 27.87 -8.24 14.84
N LEU A 383 27.12 -9.11 15.53
CA LEU A 383 25.65 -9.09 15.50
C LEU A 383 25.08 -7.77 16.03
N LEU A 384 25.63 -7.24 17.13
CA LEU A 384 25.29 -5.91 17.64
C LEU A 384 25.62 -4.81 16.62
N THR A 385 26.72 -4.93 15.89
CA THR A 385 27.07 -3.98 14.82
C THR A 385 26.03 -3.97 13.70
N TYR A 386 25.68 -5.15 13.18
CA TYR A 386 24.64 -5.26 12.15
C TYR A 386 23.27 -4.80 12.65
N ALA A 387 22.91 -5.08 13.90
CA ALA A 387 21.68 -4.57 14.49
C ALA A 387 21.66 -3.02 14.51
N GLY A 388 22.77 -2.40 14.95
CA GLY A 388 22.93 -0.94 14.96
C GLY A 388 22.84 -0.31 13.57
N GLU A 389 23.45 -0.93 12.56
CA GLU A 389 23.35 -0.50 11.16
C GLU A 389 21.92 -0.58 10.63
N CYS A 390 21.20 -1.66 10.94
CA CYS A 390 19.79 -1.80 10.57
C CYS A 390 18.91 -0.69 11.18
N PHE A 391 19.12 -0.37 12.47
CA PHE A 391 18.40 0.73 13.11
C PHE A 391 18.79 2.10 12.52
N GLN A 392 20.06 2.29 12.16
CA GLN A 392 20.52 3.49 11.47
C GLN A 392 19.87 3.64 10.08
N SER A 393 19.78 2.56 9.31
CA SER A 393 19.09 2.53 8.01
C SER A 393 17.60 2.86 8.16
N THR A 394 16.94 2.35 9.21
CA THR A 394 15.55 2.71 9.54
C THR A 394 15.39 4.23 9.70
N VAL A 395 16.27 4.86 10.48
CA VAL A 395 16.25 6.31 10.72
C VAL A 395 16.46 7.09 9.43
N MET A 396 17.41 6.66 8.58
CA MET A 396 17.70 7.28 7.29
C MET A 396 16.51 7.20 6.33
N CYS A 397 15.87 6.04 6.20
CA CYS A 397 14.66 5.86 5.39
C CYS A 397 13.53 6.79 5.85
N LEU A 398 13.32 6.93 7.16
CA LEU A 398 12.26 7.80 7.70
C LEU A 398 12.58 9.29 7.56
N GLN A 399 13.85 9.68 7.64
CA GLN A 399 14.26 11.05 7.32
C GLN A 399 14.03 11.39 5.85
N HIS A 400 14.36 10.47 4.94
CA HIS A 400 14.06 10.59 3.53
C HIS A 400 12.54 10.70 3.28
N TYR A 401 11.75 9.84 3.91
CA TYR A 401 10.28 9.91 3.87
C TYR A 401 9.75 11.29 4.28
N ARG A 402 10.21 11.83 5.41
CA ARG A 402 9.79 13.16 5.91
C ARG A 402 10.17 14.29 4.97
N LYS A 403 11.37 14.24 4.36
CA LYS A 403 11.81 15.23 3.38
C LYS A 403 10.87 15.28 2.18
N HIS A 404 10.32 14.15 1.74
CA HIS A 404 9.45 14.05 0.56
C HIS A 404 7.94 14.04 0.90
N GLN A 405 7.58 14.21 2.17
CA GLN A 405 6.19 14.16 2.65
C GLN A 405 5.29 15.28 2.06
N HIS A 406 5.87 16.41 1.65
CA HIS A 406 5.13 17.50 1.02
C HIS A 406 4.65 17.17 -0.41
N MET A 407 5.25 16.14 -1.05
CA MET A 407 4.79 15.64 -2.35
C MET A 407 3.68 14.61 -2.23
N THR A 408 3.40 14.14 -1.01
CA THR A 408 2.37 13.14 -0.72
C THR A 408 1.28 13.78 0.12
N GLN A 409 0.24 14.28 -0.56
CA GLN A 409 -0.93 14.81 0.12
C GLN A 409 -1.61 13.69 0.91
N GLY A 410 -1.51 13.77 2.24
CA GLY A 410 -2.40 13.07 3.15
C GLY A 410 -1.69 12.23 4.21
N VAL A 411 -2.31 12.27 5.39
CA VAL A 411 -2.33 11.24 6.45
C VAL A 411 -1.52 11.60 7.70
N VAL A 412 -2.24 12.16 8.67
CA VAL A 412 -1.79 12.47 10.04
C VAL A 412 -1.39 11.21 10.83
N GLU A 413 -1.93 10.03 10.52
CA GLU A 413 -1.62 8.77 11.23
C GLU A 413 -0.35 8.07 10.75
N LEU A 414 0.05 8.25 9.48
CA LEU A 414 1.37 7.82 8.97
C LEU A 414 2.48 8.52 9.75
N ASP A 415 2.26 9.76 10.19
CA ASP A 415 3.19 10.48 11.04
C ASP A 415 3.28 9.89 12.45
N ALA A 416 2.16 9.46 13.05
CA ALA A 416 2.16 8.80 14.36
C ALA A 416 2.92 7.45 14.30
N GLU A 417 2.71 6.68 13.25
CA GLU A 417 3.44 5.43 13.04
C GLU A 417 4.92 5.68 12.77
N CYS A 418 5.26 6.60 11.86
CA CYS A 418 6.65 6.99 11.60
C CYS A 418 7.36 7.47 12.87
N LYS A 419 6.66 8.21 13.75
CA LYS A 419 7.18 8.61 15.06
C LYS A 419 7.44 7.41 15.98
N ALA A 420 6.52 6.45 16.05
CA ALA A 420 6.69 5.24 16.84
C ALA A 420 7.87 4.40 16.34
N LEU A 421 7.96 4.17 15.03
CA LEU A 421 9.03 3.43 14.39
C LEU A 421 10.40 4.13 14.56
N MET A 422 10.45 5.45 14.35
CA MET A 422 11.68 6.24 14.57
C MET A 422 12.14 6.16 16.02
N ARG A 423 11.21 6.25 16.97
CA ARG A 423 11.52 6.13 18.40
C ARG A 423 12.06 4.76 18.74
N ALA A 424 11.40 3.70 18.26
CA ALA A 424 11.85 2.32 18.50
C ALA A 424 13.26 2.08 17.93
N ALA A 425 13.52 2.51 16.70
CA ALA A 425 14.85 2.38 16.08
C ALA A 425 15.93 3.15 16.84
N MET A 426 15.68 4.41 17.22
CA MET A 426 16.63 5.21 18.00
C MET A 426 16.91 4.60 19.37
N THR A 427 15.87 4.17 20.09
CA THR A 427 16.06 3.55 21.40
C THR A 427 16.84 2.25 21.30
N ASN A 428 16.50 1.36 20.36
CA ASN A 428 17.24 0.11 20.17
C ASN A 428 18.68 0.35 19.73
N LYS A 429 18.94 1.37 18.91
CA LYS A 429 20.30 1.76 18.54
C LYS A 429 21.12 2.16 19.77
N THR A 430 20.56 2.98 20.67
CA THR A 430 21.22 3.32 21.93
C THR A 430 21.44 2.10 22.81
N THR A 431 20.45 1.20 22.89
CA THR A 431 20.59 -0.07 23.63
C THR A 431 21.74 -0.93 23.08
N VAL A 432 21.87 -1.03 21.76
CA VAL A 432 23.00 -1.72 21.10
C VAL A 432 24.34 -1.08 21.50
N GLU A 433 24.45 0.25 21.51
CA GLU A 433 25.67 0.96 21.90
C GLU A 433 26.04 0.73 23.38
N VAL A 434 25.05 0.59 24.27
CA VAL A 434 25.28 0.25 25.68
C VAL A 434 25.77 -1.19 25.82
N LEU A 435 25.11 -2.15 25.17
CA LEU A 435 25.51 -3.56 25.19
C LEU A 435 26.94 -3.76 24.66
N LYS A 436 27.32 -3.04 23.60
CA LYS A 436 28.70 -3.05 23.09
C LYS A 436 29.74 -2.53 24.09
N LYS A 437 29.37 -1.58 24.94
CA LYS A 437 30.29 -0.97 25.93
C LYS A 437 30.44 -1.82 27.18
N GLU A 438 29.38 -2.52 27.61
CA GLU A 438 29.44 -3.33 28.82
C GLU A 438 30.25 -4.63 28.63
N GLY A 439 30.34 -5.14 27.40
CA GLY A 439 31.12 -6.32 27.06
C GLY A 439 30.67 -7.59 27.81
N ASP A 440 31.39 -8.70 27.64
CA ASP A 440 31.08 -9.97 28.33
C ASP A 440 31.25 -9.89 29.85
N ALA A 441 32.03 -8.92 30.35
CA ALA A 441 32.48 -8.86 31.75
C ALA A 441 31.35 -8.59 32.77
N ASN A 442 30.23 -7.99 32.35
CA ASN A 442 29.08 -7.67 33.22
C ASN A 442 27.78 -8.36 32.76
N ALA A 443 27.88 -9.37 31.89
CA ALA A 443 26.72 -9.93 31.19
C ALA A 443 25.67 -10.59 32.11
N THR A 444 26.10 -11.07 33.28
CA THR A 444 25.23 -11.77 34.26
C THR A 444 24.27 -10.85 35.00
N ASP A 445 24.56 -9.55 35.10
CA ASP A 445 23.75 -8.60 35.88
C ASP A 445 22.73 -7.84 35.01
N LEU A 446 22.82 -7.95 33.69
CA LEU A 446 21.92 -7.27 32.75
C LEU A 446 20.80 -8.17 32.26
N LYS A 447 19.58 -7.80 32.64
CA LYS A 447 18.36 -8.37 32.11
C LYS A 447 17.77 -7.47 31.04
N VAL A 448 17.52 -8.05 29.86
CA VAL A 448 16.83 -7.38 28.74
C VAL A 448 15.35 -7.75 28.72
N CYS A 449 14.49 -6.75 28.69
CA CYS A 449 13.04 -6.91 28.55
C CYS A 449 12.55 -6.14 27.32
N PHE A 450 11.43 -6.56 26.73
CA PHE A 450 10.86 -5.88 25.56
C PHE A 450 9.56 -5.13 25.90
N GLU A 451 9.50 -3.86 25.49
CA GLU A 451 8.27 -3.07 25.43
C GLU A 451 7.87 -2.80 23.99
N TYR A 452 6.59 -2.55 23.74
CA TYR A 452 6.08 -2.35 22.37
C TYR A 452 5.56 -0.93 22.17
N LEU A 453 6.13 -0.21 21.21
CA LEU A 453 5.58 1.03 20.68
C LEU A 453 4.68 0.75 19.49
N GLY A 454 3.58 1.52 19.39
CA GLY A 454 2.64 1.40 18.28
C GLY A 454 1.95 0.03 18.18
N GLY A 455 2.08 -0.83 19.21
CA GLY A 455 1.50 -2.18 19.26
C GLY A 455 2.46 -3.32 18.88
N HIS A 456 3.48 -3.06 18.05
CA HIS A 456 4.30 -4.11 17.45
C HIS A 456 5.79 -3.77 17.25
N TYR A 457 6.24 -2.55 17.56
CA TYR A 457 7.67 -2.21 17.49
C TYR A 457 8.34 -2.48 18.84
N ALA A 458 9.09 -3.57 18.95
CA ALA A 458 9.79 -3.92 20.18
C ALA A 458 10.94 -2.94 20.48
N ILE A 459 11.04 -2.57 21.74
CA ILE A 459 12.11 -1.79 22.35
C ILE A 459 12.78 -2.63 23.40
N ALA A 460 14.07 -2.85 23.26
CA ALA A 460 14.90 -3.49 24.27
C ALA A 460 15.18 -2.50 25.41
N LYS A 461 14.69 -2.82 26.60
CA LYS A 461 15.00 -2.14 27.86
C LYS A 461 15.97 -2.96 28.68
N LEU A 462 17.02 -2.28 29.14
CA LEU A 462 18.03 -2.85 30.02
C LEU A 462 17.61 -2.59 31.47
N SER A 463 17.68 -3.63 32.29
CA SER A 463 17.50 -3.55 33.74
C SER A 463 18.65 -4.29 34.42
N ARG A 464 19.23 -3.69 35.46
CA ARG A 464 20.24 -4.37 36.27
C ARG A 464 19.56 -5.12 37.40
N THR A 465 19.92 -6.38 37.61
CA THR A 465 19.57 -7.07 38.85
C THR A 465 20.36 -6.40 39.98
N GLN A 466 19.68 -5.73 40.91
CA GLN A 466 20.32 -5.41 42.19
C GLN A 466 20.75 -6.75 42.80
N GLY A 467 22.02 -6.87 43.19
CA GLY A 467 22.55 -8.05 43.88
C GLY A 467 21.73 -8.38 45.14
N PRO A 468 21.96 -9.56 45.76
CA PRO A 468 21.16 -9.98 46.91
C PRO A 468 21.17 -8.87 47.95
N ALA A 469 19.98 -8.54 48.47
CA ALA A 469 19.89 -7.67 49.64
C ALA A 469 20.90 -8.18 50.67
N SER A 470 21.83 -7.32 51.08
CA SER A 470 22.71 -7.62 52.21
C SER A 470 21.86 -8.20 53.33
N PRO A 471 22.31 -9.27 54.01
CA PRO A 471 21.55 -9.80 55.12
C PRO A 471 21.37 -8.63 56.09
N ILE A 472 20.12 -8.29 56.41
CA ILE A 472 19.86 -7.56 57.64
C ILE A 472 20.26 -8.55 58.73
N VAL A 473 21.54 -8.47 59.10
CA VAL A 473 22.08 -9.01 60.33
C VAL A 473 21.20 -8.39 61.42
N GLY A 474 20.46 -9.25 62.11
CA GLY A 474 19.81 -8.85 63.34
C GLY A 474 20.88 -8.46 64.34
N GLU A 475 20.70 -7.28 64.93
CA GLU A 475 20.91 -6.98 66.35
C GLU A 475 19.88 -5.94 66.76
#